data_AF-A0A820SFC4-F1
#
_entry.id   AF-A0A820SFC4-F1
#
_cell.length_a   1.000
_cell.length_b   1.000
_cell.length_c   1.000
_cell.angle_alpha   90.00
_cell.angle_beta   90.00
_cell.angle_gamma   90.00
#
_symmetry.space_group_name_H-M   'P 1'
#
loop_
_entity.id
_entity.type
_entity.pdbx_description
1 polymer ?
#
loop_
_entity_poly.entity_id
_entity_poly.type
_entity_poly.pdbx_seq_one_letter_code
_entity_poly.pdbx_strand_id
1 'polypeptide(L)'
;MWDIEIIDIRINRHFQSDINLYYEYLKSLMSNKSLLTNETYNDYNKWIDESVDYVCKQVYFDENHEKLDVAKNFTLGEEYFSRNWPLVDQRLAQAGHRLASLLNQLAKKQSSRKLPSNISALIIVLCIVLIITVIASLSVYFYTRRKRGQYGVMTSKLS
;
A
#
# COMPACT_ATOMS: atom_id res chain seq x y z
N MET A 1 16.94 -16.88 17.47
CA MET A 1 18.03 -16.24 16.71
C MET A 1 17.63 -15.26 15.63
N TRP A 2 17.18 -15.70 14.46
CA TRP A 2 17.00 -14.79 13.31
C TRP A 2 15.90 -13.75 13.50
N ASP A 3 14.85 -14.09 14.23
CA ASP A 3 13.68 -13.22 14.39
C ASP A 3 13.93 -12.03 15.31
N ILE A 4 14.82 -12.17 16.31
CA ILE A 4 14.98 -11.18 17.39
C ILE A 4 16.46 -10.97 17.75
N GLU A 5 17.18 -12.04 18.10
CA GLU A 5 18.51 -11.91 18.71
C GLU A 5 19.52 -11.20 17.80
N ILE A 6 19.57 -11.50 16.50
CA ILE A 6 20.48 -10.79 15.59
C ILE A 6 20.13 -9.31 15.52
N ILE A 7 18.84 -8.96 15.46
CA ILE A 7 18.37 -7.58 15.38
C ILE A 7 18.70 -6.83 16.68
N ASP A 8 18.41 -7.43 17.82
CA ASP A 8 18.67 -6.82 19.13
C ASP A 8 20.17 -6.63 19.37
N ILE A 9 21.00 -7.65 19.08
CA ILE A 9 22.45 -7.54 19.14
C ILE A 9 22.95 -6.45 18.19
N ARG A 10 22.39 -6.37 16.97
CA ARG A 10 22.75 -5.37 15.97
C ARG A 10 22.47 -3.95 16.48
N ILE A 11 21.27 -3.70 17.00
CA ILE A 11 20.84 -2.41 17.56
C ILE A 11 21.70 -2.03 18.77
N ASN A 12 21.89 -2.96 19.71
CA ASN A 12 22.65 -2.71 20.93
C ASN A 12 24.13 -2.41 20.64
N ARG A 13 24.77 -3.20 19.76
CA ARG A 13 26.21 -3.06 19.50
C ARG A 13 26.56 -1.93 18.53
N HIS A 14 25.78 -1.74 17.48
CA HIS A 14 26.16 -0.84 16.37
C HIS A 14 25.37 0.46 16.34
N PHE A 15 24.26 0.53 17.07
CA PHE A 15 23.38 1.69 17.08
C PHE A 15 23.12 2.22 18.49
N GLN A 16 23.97 1.86 19.47
CA GLN A 16 23.92 2.40 20.85
C GLN A 16 22.54 2.18 21.51
N SER A 17 21.89 1.07 21.19
CA SER A 17 20.51 0.77 21.60
C SER A 17 19.45 1.78 21.10
N ASP A 18 19.80 2.66 20.15
CA ASP A 18 18.88 3.60 19.52
C ASP A 18 18.28 2.97 18.25
N ILE A 19 17.02 2.57 18.37
CA ILE A 19 16.25 2.00 17.27
C ILE A 19 16.03 3.00 16.13
N ASN A 20 16.01 4.31 16.41
CA ASN A 20 15.81 5.32 15.38
C ASN A 20 17.04 5.44 14.47
N LEU A 21 18.24 5.33 15.03
CA LEU A 21 19.47 5.29 14.23
C LEU A 21 19.50 4.05 13.34
N TYR A 22 19.08 2.89 13.87
CA TYR A 22 18.97 1.68 13.07
C TYR A 22 17.91 1.81 11.95
N TYR A 23 16.76 2.42 12.26
CA TYR A 23 15.72 2.70 11.27
C TYR A 23 16.21 3.63 10.15
N GLU A 24 16.88 4.75 10.47
CA GLU A 24 17.41 5.66 9.46
C GLU A 24 18.50 4.99 8.61
N TYR A 25 19.29 4.09 9.21
CA TYR A 25 20.21 3.24 8.46
C TYR A 25 19.48 2.32 7.47
N LEU A 26 18.47 1.56 7.91
CA LEU A 26 17.67 0.71 7.01
C LEU A 26 17.01 1.52 5.90
N LYS A 27 16.53 2.72 6.21
CA LYS A 27 15.94 3.65 5.22
C LYS A 27 16.96 4.14 4.20
N SER A 28 18.21 4.36 4.60
CA SER A 28 19.30 4.66 3.68
C SER A 28 19.62 3.47 2.75
N LEU A 29 19.59 2.24 3.27
CA LEU A 29 19.76 1.01 2.47
C LEU A 29 18.63 0.86 1.45
N MET A 30 17.38 1.10 1.85
CA MET A 30 16.23 1.10 0.93
C MET A 30 16.32 2.16 -0.18
N SER A 31 17.12 3.22 0.01
CA SER A 31 17.31 4.24 -1.01
C SER A 31 18.40 3.85 -2.02
N ASN A 32 19.20 2.82 -1.72
CA ASN A 32 20.26 2.34 -2.58
C ASN A 32 19.69 1.46 -3.71
N LYS A 33 19.68 2.00 -4.93
CA LYS A 33 19.12 1.31 -6.11
C LYS A 33 19.83 -0.01 -6.42
N SER A 34 21.11 -0.18 -6.12
CA SER A 34 21.82 -1.43 -6.44
C SER A 34 21.33 -2.63 -5.62
N LEU A 35 20.86 -2.39 -4.40
CA LEU A 35 20.29 -3.42 -3.53
C LEU A 35 18.87 -3.85 -3.98
N LEU A 36 18.22 -3.01 -4.79
CA LEU A 36 16.82 -3.13 -5.17
C LEU A 36 16.57 -3.29 -6.67
N THR A 37 17.63 -3.36 -7.48
CA THR A 37 17.51 -3.68 -8.91
C THR A 37 16.79 -5.02 -9.07
N ASN A 38 15.60 -5.01 -9.69
CA ASN A 38 14.68 -6.15 -9.92
C ASN A 38 13.61 -6.44 -8.83
N GLU A 39 13.38 -5.53 -7.89
CA GLU A 39 12.32 -5.65 -6.86
C GLU A 39 10.91 -5.27 -7.36
N THR A 40 10.76 -4.81 -8.60
CA THR A 40 9.49 -4.34 -9.16
C THR A 40 8.45 -5.45 -9.41
N TYR A 41 8.81 -6.72 -9.18
CA TYR A 41 7.93 -7.86 -9.39
C TYR A 41 7.22 -8.25 -8.09
N ASN A 42 5.88 -8.21 -8.10
CA ASN A 42 5.03 -8.84 -7.07
C ASN A 42 5.01 -10.37 -7.23
N ASP A 43 6.18 -10.97 -7.35
CA ASP A 43 6.31 -12.42 -7.41
C ASP A 43 6.65 -12.94 -6.03
N TYR A 44 5.62 -13.34 -5.29
CA TYR A 44 5.78 -13.93 -3.97
C TYR A 44 6.60 -15.23 -4.02
N ASN A 45 6.53 -15.98 -5.13
CA ASN A 45 7.31 -17.21 -5.28
C ASN A 45 8.81 -16.87 -5.30
N LYS A 46 9.20 -15.82 -6.04
CA LYS A 46 10.58 -15.33 -6.01
C LYS A 46 11.03 -14.93 -4.60
N TRP A 47 10.17 -14.28 -3.81
CA TRP A 47 10.54 -13.88 -2.44
C TRP A 47 10.72 -15.08 -1.51
N ILE A 48 9.93 -16.13 -1.73
CA ILE A 48 10.04 -17.42 -1.04
C ILE A 48 11.34 -18.10 -1.46
N ASP A 49 11.61 -18.21 -2.76
CA ASP A 49 12.81 -18.85 -3.32
C ASP A 49 14.08 -18.19 -2.78
N GLU A 50 14.12 -16.85 -2.74
CA GLU A 50 15.23 -16.11 -2.13
C GLU A 50 15.40 -16.47 -0.65
N SER A 51 14.31 -16.52 0.13
CA SER A 51 14.38 -16.86 1.55
C SER A 51 14.89 -18.29 1.76
N VAL A 52 14.40 -19.24 0.96
CA VAL A 52 14.84 -20.64 1.01
C VAL A 52 16.31 -20.77 0.61
N ASP A 53 16.75 -20.05 -0.42
CA ASP A 53 18.15 -20.06 -0.88
C ASP A 53 19.12 -19.63 0.24
N TYR A 54 18.80 -18.56 0.96
CA TYR A 54 19.61 -18.11 2.10
C TYR A 54 19.62 -19.11 3.25
N VAL A 55 18.46 -19.71 3.56
CA VAL A 55 18.35 -20.74 4.58
C VAL A 55 19.24 -21.93 4.25
N CYS A 56 19.21 -22.39 3.00
CA CYS A 56 19.98 -23.52 2.51
C CYS A 56 21.48 -23.25 2.37
N LYS A 57 21.91 -21.99 2.27
CA LYS A 57 23.33 -21.64 2.10
C LYS A 57 24.02 -21.17 3.38
N GLN A 58 23.26 -20.62 4.33
CA GLN A 58 23.87 -19.80 5.38
C GLN A 58 23.30 -20.05 6.79
N VAL A 59 21.98 -20.19 6.92
CA VAL A 59 21.32 -20.22 8.25
C VAL A 59 21.73 -21.45 9.05
N TYR A 60 21.78 -22.62 8.41
CA TYR A 60 22.01 -23.91 9.08
C TYR A 60 23.44 -24.42 8.96
N PHE A 61 24.39 -23.54 8.65
CA PHE A 61 25.79 -23.89 8.46
C PHE A 61 26.70 -23.09 9.38
N ASP A 62 27.81 -23.66 9.82
CA ASP A 62 28.85 -22.99 10.63
C ASP A 62 29.88 -22.26 9.74
N GLU A 63 30.97 -21.73 10.32
CA GLU A 63 32.08 -21.08 9.59
C GLU A 63 32.80 -22.01 8.58
N ASN A 64 32.80 -23.32 8.84
CA ASN A 64 33.43 -24.33 8.01
C ASN A 64 32.49 -24.91 6.93
N HIS A 65 31.28 -24.36 6.79
CA HIS A 65 30.22 -24.89 5.93
C HIS A 65 29.76 -26.30 6.32
N GLU A 66 29.95 -26.67 7.58
CA GLU A 66 29.36 -27.87 8.14
C GLU A 66 27.95 -27.57 8.64
N LYS A 67 27.05 -28.55 8.49
CA LYS A 67 25.66 -28.41 8.94
C LYS A 67 25.65 -28.33 10.46
N LEU A 68 24.98 -27.31 11.01
CA LEU A 68 24.78 -27.16 12.44
C LEU A 68 24.05 -28.40 13.00
N ASP A 69 24.71 -29.07 13.93
CA ASP A 69 24.19 -30.27 14.58
C ASP A 69 23.49 -29.90 15.89
N VAL A 70 22.16 -29.80 15.85
CA VAL A 70 21.31 -29.48 17.01
C VAL A 70 21.41 -30.51 18.14
N ALA A 71 21.93 -31.72 17.87
CA ALA A 71 22.18 -32.72 18.90
C ALA A 71 23.47 -32.46 19.68
N LYS A 72 24.39 -31.66 19.14
CA LYS A 72 25.58 -31.19 19.86
C LYS A 72 25.23 -29.84 20.49
N ASN A 73 25.53 -29.65 21.78
CA ASN A 73 25.46 -28.31 22.37
C ASN A 73 26.45 -27.41 21.61
N PHE A 74 25.94 -26.57 20.72
CA PHE A 74 26.71 -25.58 20.00
C PHE A 74 26.31 -24.18 20.43
N THR A 75 27.29 -23.26 20.45
CA THR A 75 27.07 -21.86 20.74
C THR A 75 27.23 -21.08 19.46
N LEU A 76 26.19 -20.34 19.07
CA LEU A 76 26.26 -19.42 17.94
C LEU A 76 26.94 -18.14 18.40
N GLY A 77 28.22 -18.04 18.08
CA GLY A 77 29.09 -16.96 18.53
C GLY A 77 29.17 -15.77 17.57
N GLU A 78 30.25 -15.02 17.72
CA GLU A 78 30.47 -13.76 16.99
C GLU A 78 30.57 -13.95 15.47
N GLU A 79 31.14 -15.05 15.01
CA GLU A 79 31.28 -15.34 13.58
C GLU A 79 29.92 -15.58 12.93
N TYR A 80 29.04 -16.33 13.61
CA TYR A 80 27.67 -16.52 13.16
C TYR A 80 26.93 -15.18 13.10
N PHE A 81 27.04 -14.35 14.14
CA PHE A 81 26.42 -13.03 14.13
C PHE A 81 26.96 -12.17 12.98
N SER A 82 28.28 -12.05 12.84
CA SER A 82 28.97 -11.20 11.87
C SER A 82 28.63 -11.54 10.42
N ARG A 83 28.47 -12.83 10.12
CA ARG A 83 28.09 -13.30 8.78
C ARG A 83 26.61 -13.02 8.46
N ASN A 84 25.74 -13.05 9.47
CA ASN A 84 24.29 -13.04 9.27
C ASN A 84 23.63 -11.66 9.42
N TRP A 85 24.15 -10.76 10.26
CA TRP A 85 23.53 -9.44 10.42
C TRP A 85 23.43 -8.62 9.12
N PRO A 86 24.40 -8.65 8.16
CA PRO A 86 24.27 -7.86 6.93
C PRO A 86 23.11 -8.35 6.07
N LEU A 87 22.89 -9.67 6.06
CA LEU A 87 21.77 -10.28 5.35
C LEU A 87 20.44 -9.91 6.00
N VAL A 88 20.36 -9.93 7.33
CA VAL A 88 19.15 -9.47 8.05
C VAL A 88 18.83 -8.01 7.71
N ASP A 89 19.84 -7.11 7.74
CA ASP A 89 19.68 -5.70 7.36
C ASP A 89 19.17 -5.56 5.90
N GLN A 90 19.73 -6.33 4.97
CA GLN A 90 19.29 -6.37 3.58
C GLN A 90 17.83 -6.85 3.44
N ARG A 91 17.44 -7.93 4.12
CA ARG A 91 16.08 -8.49 4.00
C ARG A 91 15.03 -7.55 4.61
N LEU A 92 15.35 -6.87 5.70
CA LEU A 92 14.47 -5.85 6.28
C LEU A 92 14.25 -4.69 5.31
N ALA A 93 15.31 -4.20 4.66
CA ALA A 93 15.21 -3.15 3.65
C ALA A 93 14.38 -3.60 2.41
N GLN A 94 14.64 -4.80 1.89
CA GLN A 94 13.87 -5.38 0.77
C GLN A 94 12.39 -5.53 1.12
N ALA A 95 12.07 -6.06 2.32
CA ALA A 95 10.69 -6.23 2.77
C ALA A 95 9.94 -4.89 2.85
N GLY A 96 10.57 -3.85 3.42
CA GLY A 96 10.01 -2.51 3.48
C GLY A 96 9.70 -1.94 2.08
N HIS A 97 10.63 -2.11 1.13
CA HIS A 97 10.44 -1.69 -0.25
C HIS A 97 9.30 -2.44 -0.96
N ARG A 98 9.27 -3.78 -0.83
CA ARG A 98 8.22 -4.64 -1.40
C ARG A 98 6.84 -4.27 -0.87
N LEU A 99 6.73 -4.07 0.44
CA LEU A 99 5.48 -3.66 1.07
C LEU A 99 5.01 -2.30 0.53
N ALA A 100 5.90 -1.31 0.45
CA ALA A 100 5.57 0.00 -0.11
C ALA A 100 5.11 -0.12 -1.58
N SER A 101 5.78 -0.94 -2.38
CA SER A 101 5.40 -1.23 -3.78
C SER A 101 4.00 -1.86 -3.88
N LEU A 102 3.71 -2.86 -3.05
CA LEU A 102 2.40 -3.51 -3.00
C LEU A 102 1.29 -2.52 -2.63
N LEU A 103 1.50 -1.71 -1.60
CA LEU A 103 0.54 -0.70 -1.15
C LEU A 103 0.29 0.35 -2.25
N ASN A 104 1.34 0.82 -2.92
CA ASN A 104 1.22 1.76 -4.03
C ASN A 104 0.40 1.16 -5.20
N GLN A 105 0.61 -0.11 -5.51
CA GLN A 105 -0.14 -0.80 -6.56
C GLN A 105 -1.61 -1.01 -6.18
N LEU A 106 -1.90 -1.38 -4.92
CA LEU A 106 -3.26 -1.48 -4.41
C LEU A 106 -3.98 -0.13 -4.47
N ALA A 107 -3.31 0.95 -4.04
CA ALA A 107 -3.85 2.30 -4.10
C ALA A 107 -4.13 2.74 -5.56
N LYS A 108 -3.23 2.43 -6.50
CA LYS A 108 -3.43 2.70 -7.93
C LYS A 108 -4.58 1.90 -8.52
N LYS A 109 -4.74 0.63 -8.14
CA LYS A 109 -5.85 -0.22 -8.57
C LYS A 109 -7.19 0.26 -8.01
N GLN A 110 -7.20 0.81 -6.79
CA GLN A 110 -8.39 1.40 -6.21
C GLN A 110 -8.76 2.72 -6.90
N SER A 111 -7.78 3.56 -7.21
CA SER A 111 -8.02 4.82 -7.92
C SER A 111 -8.40 4.64 -9.40
N SER A 112 -8.01 3.52 -10.03
CA SER A 112 -8.43 3.18 -11.40
C SER A 112 -9.84 2.57 -11.48
N ARG A 113 -10.46 2.18 -10.36
CA ARG A 113 -11.90 1.86 -10.28
C ARG A 113 -12.80 3.10 -10.36
N LYS A 114 -12.35 4.16 -11.05
CA LYS A 114 -13.26 5.22 -11.49
C LYS A 114 -14.29 4.59 -12.42
N LEU A 115 -15.55 5.01 -12.30
CA LEU A 115 -16.62 4.53 -13.17
C LEU A 115 -16.15 4.59 -14.62
N PRO A 116 -16.42 3.56 -15.45
CA PRO A 116 -16.14 3.61 -16.87
C PRO A 116 -16.68 4.91 -17.46
N SER A 117 -15.91 5.56 -18.33
CA SER A 117 -16.27 6.86 -18.95
C SER A 117 -17.72 6.88 -19.47
N ASN A 118 -18.16 5.75 -20.01
CA ASN A 118 -19.50 5.50 -20.54
C ASN A 118 -20.59 5.64 -19.47
N ILE A 119 -20.33 5.16 -18.25
CA ILE A 119 -21.28 5.24 -17.12
C ILE A 119 -21.29 6.67 -16.56
N SER A 120 -20.14 7.34 -16.47
CA SER A 120 -20.12 8.76 -16.08
C SER A 120 -20.87 9.65 -17.08
N ALA A 121 -20.72 9.40 -18.38
CA ALA A 121 -21.46 10.14 -19.41
C ALA A 121 -22.97 9.90 -19.31
N LEU A 122 -23.38 8.65 -19.08
CA LEU A 122 -24.79 8.29 -18.93
C LEU A 122 -25.42 8.94 -17.68
N ILE A 123 -24.70 8.97 -16.56
CA ILE A 123 -25.12 9.68 -15.34
C ILE A 123 -25.30 11.18 -15.61
N ILE A 124 -24.36 11.81 -16.33
CA ILE A 124 -24.45 13.24 -16.67
C ILE A 124 -25.68 13.52 -17.54
N VAL A 125 -25.92 12.70 -18.57
CA VAL A 125 -27.09 12.85 -19.45
C VAL A 125 -28.39 12.70 -18.65
N LEU A 126 -28.49 11.70 -17.77
CA LEU A 126 -29.67 11.51 -16.92
C LEU A 126 -29.91 12.70 -15.99
N CYS A 127 -28.85 13.26 -15.40
CA CYS A 127 -28.95 14.46 -14.57
C CYS A 127 -29.44 15.67 -15.36
N ILE A 128 -28.94 15.88 -16.58
CA ILE A 128 -29.38 16.99 -17.44
C ILE A 128 -30.87 16.84 -17.81
N VAL A 129 -31.29 15.63 -18.19
CA VAL A 129 -32.71 15.36 -18.52
C VAL A 129 -33.59 15.63 -17.31
N LEU A 130 -33.22 15.17 -16.12
CA LEU A 130 -33.96 15.45 -14.88
C LEU A 130 -34.08 16.95 -14.63
N ILE A 131 -32.99 17.71 -14.74
CA ILE A 131 -33.01 19.17 -14.55
C ILE A 131 -33.97 19.83 -15.56
N ILE A 132 -33.91 19.46 -16.84
CA ILE A 132 -34.80 20.01 -17.87
C ILE A 132 -36.27 19.70 -17.55
N THR A 133 -36.58 18.47 -17.14
CA THR A 133 -37.96 18.08 -16.80
C THR A 133 -38.50 18.86 -15.60
N VAL A 134 -37.65 19.12 -14.58
CA VAL A 134 -38.01 19.93 -13.41
C VAL A 134 -38.28 21.38 -13.84
N ILE A 135 -37.40 21.98 -14.66
CA ILE A 135 -37.58 23.35 -15.15
C ILE A 135 -38.85 23.49 -15.99
N ALA A 136 -39.11 22.55 -16.90
CA ALA A 136 -40.32 22.55 -17.72
C ALA A 136 -41.58 22.42 -16.85
N SER A 137 -41.56 21.51 -15.86
CA SER A 137 -42.68 21.31 -14.93
C SER A 137 -42.95 22.56 -14.09
N LEU A 138 -41.90 23.20 -13.57
CA LEU A 138 -42.01 24.46 -12.85
C LEU A 138 -42.55 25.57 -13.75
N SER A 139 -42.08 25.66 -15.00
CA SER A 139 -42.54 26.66 -15.97
C SER A 139 -44.05 26.51 -16.26
N VAL A 140 -44.52 25.27 -16.48
CA VAL A 140 -45.94 24.97 -16.65
C VAL A 140 -46.74 25.28 -15.39
N TYR A 141 -46.21 24.95 -14.21
CA TYR A 141 -46.84 25.27 -12.93
C TYR A 141 -46.99 26.78 -12.72
N PHE A 142 -45.95 27.57 -12.98
CA PHE A 142 -46.00 29.04 -12.88
C PHE A 142 -46.96 29.64 -13.92
N TYR A 143 -46.96 29.12 -15.15
CA TYR A 143 -47.87 29.57 -16.20
C TYR A 143 -49.34 29.32 -15.84
N THR A 144 -49.67 28.12 -15.37
CA THR A 144 -51.03 27.76 -14.94
C THR A 144 -51.48 28.54 -13.70
N ARG A 145 -50.59 28.76 -12.72
CA ARG A 145 -50.85 29.61 -11.55
C ARG A 145 -51.14 31.06 -11.95
N ARG A 146 -50.37 31.64 -12.88
CA ARG A 146 -50.58 33.02 -13.37
C ARG A 146 -51.93 33.17 -14.08
N LYS A 147 -52.34 32.18 -14.89
CA LYS A 147 -53.65 32.15 -15.54
C LYS A 147 -54.80 32.12 -14.51
N ARG A 148 -54.71 31.27 -13.49
CA ARG A 148 -55.72 31.23 -12.40
C ARG A 148 -55.84 32.55 -11.65
N GLY A 149 -54.72 33.27 -11.43
CA GLY A 149 -54.74 34.60 -10.83
C GLY A 149 -55.49 35.66 -11.66
N GLN A 150 -55.49 35.56 -12.99
CA GLN A 150 -56.25 36.49 -13.84
C GLN A 150 -57.77 36.21 -13.85
N TYR A 151 -58.19 34.94 -13.74
CA TYR A 151 -59.62 34.60 -13.64
C TYR A 151 -60.23 34.95 -12.28
N GLY A 152 -59.45 34.94 -11.19
CA GLY A 152 -59.93 35.34 -9.85
C GLY A 152 -60.18 36.85 -9.68
N VAL A 153 -59.53 37.70 -10.48
CA VAL A 153 -59.75 39.16 -10.47
C VAL A 153 -61.00 39.57 -11.26
N MET A 154 -61.45 38.72 -12.20
CA MET A 154 -62.64 38.99 -13.00
C MET A 154 -63.95 38.66 -12.25
N THR A 155 -63.90 37.80 -11.23
CA THR A 155 -65.08 37.45 -10.40
C THR A 155 -65.27 38.37 -9.19
N SER A 156 -64.29 39.19 -8.79
CA SER A 156 -64.43 40.13 -7.67
C SER A 156 -64.91 41.53 -8.07
N LYS A 157 -65.27 41.75 -9.34
CA LYS A 157 -65.84 43.03 -9.84
C LYS A 157 -67.34 42.95 -10.18
N LEU A 158 -68.01 41.89 -9.72
CA LEU A 158 -69.43 41.63 -9.99
C LEU A 158 -70.28 41.47 -8.71
N SER A 159 -69.78 41.98 -7.57
CA SER A 159 -70.58 42.18 -6.36
C SER A 159 -70.45 43.62 -5.87
#